data_AF-A0A1E7N8R6-F1
#
_entry.id   AF-A0A1E7N8R6-F1
#
_cell.length_a   1.000
_cell.length_b   1.000
_cell.length_c   1.000
_cell.angle_alpha   90.00
_cell.angle_beta   90.00
_cell.angle_gamma   90.00
#
_symmetry.space_group_name_H-M   'P 1'
#
loop_
_entity.id
_entity.type
_entity.pdbx_description
1 polymer ?
#
loop_
_entity_poly.entity_id
_entity_poly.type
_entity_poly.pdbx_seq_one_letter_code
_entity_poly.pdbx_strand_id
1 'polypeptide(L)' 'MTQPDHTGHPAETVTARPATDPLTLVVGVHLVLADDGAVLLGRRRNTSYAAGLWHLPAVH' A
#
# COMPACT_ATOMS: atom_id res chain seq x y z
N MET A 1 -7.43 40.53 44.92
CA MET A 1 -8.59 39.69 44.52
C MET A 1 -9.27 40.47 43.41
N THR A 2 -9.37 39.99 42.16
CA THR A 2 -9.96 38.70 41.76
C THR A 2 -9.35 38.22 40.43
N GLN A 3 -9.37 36.89 40.28
CA GLN A 3 -8.76 35.93 39.35
C GLN A 3 -9.05 36.14 37.83
N PRO A 4 -8.15 35.68 36.93
CA PRO A 4 -8.46 35.54 35.51
C PRO A 4 -9.11 34.17 35.25
N ASP A 5 -10.31 34.15 34.66
CA ASP A 5 -10.95 32.88 34.29
C ASP A 5 -10.57 32.47 32.87
N HIS A 6 -9.85 31.35 32.83
CA HIS A 6 -9.32 30.68 31.67
C HIS A 6 -10.44 30.25 30.74
N THR A 7 -10.44 30.74 29.50
CA THR A 7 -11.17 30.13 28.38
C THR A 7 -10.55 28.77 28.09
N GLY A 8 -10.95 27.76 28.86
CA GLY A 8 -10.68 26.36 28.56
C GLY A 8 -11.58 25.95 27.38
N HIS A 9 -11.03 25.96 26.17
CA HIS A 9 -11.58 25.15 25.09
C HIS A 9 -11.66 23.70 25.61
N PRO A 10 -12.80 23.01 25.56
CA PRO A 10 -12.78 21.58 25.80
C PRO A 10 -11.89 20.98 24.71
N ALA A 11 -10.73 20.46 25.11
CA ALA A 11 -10.01 19.49 24.31
C ALA A 11 -10.92 18.27 24.25
N GLU A 12 -11.82 18.25 23.26
CA GLU A 12 -12.45 17.01 22.83
C GLU A 12 -11.31 16.10 22.40
N THR A 13 -10.88 15.25 23.33
CA THR A 13 -10.09 14.07 23.02
C THR A 13 -10.97 13.22 22.12
N VAL A 14 -10.89 13.48 20.81
CA VAL A 14 -11.37 12.56 19.79
C VAL A 14 -10.57 11.29 20.02
N THR A 15 -11.18 10.37 20.76
CA THR A 15 -10.69 9.01 20.84
C THR A 15 -10.81 8.46 19.43
N ALA A 16 -9.75 8.60 18.66
CA ALA A 16 -9.65 8.00 17.35
C ALA A 16 -9.75 6.49 17.58
N ARG A 17 -10.93 5.94 17.31
CA ARG A 17 -11.07 4.49 17.16
C ARG A 17 -10.04 4.08 16.11
N PRO A 18 -9.23 3.03 16.35
CA PRO A 18 -8.40 2.50 15.27
C PRO A 18 -9.36 2.15 14.15
N ALA A 19 -9.27 2.89 13.04
CA ALA A 19 -9.97 2.54 11.83
C ALA A 19 -9.37 1.19 11.41
N THR A 20 -10.14 0.12 11.59
CA THR A 20 -9.77 -1.16 11.02
C THR A 20 -9.99 -1.00 9.52
N ASP A 21 -8.94 -0.62 8.80
CA ASP A 21 -9.01 -0.58 7.34
C ASP A 21 -9.45 -1.97 6.86
N PRO A 22 -10.51 -2.06 6.04
CA PRO A 22 -10.94 -3.34 5.52
C PRO A 22 -9.80 -3.94 4.71
N LEU A 23 -9.38 -5.15 5.08
CA LEU A 23 -8.37 -5.89 4.34
C LEU A 23 -8.85 -6.06 2.90
N THR A 24 -8.18 -5.39 1.97
CA THR A 24 -8.47 -5.50 0.55
C THR A 24 -7.62 -6.61 -0.04
N LEU A 25 -8.28 -7.68 -0.50
CA LEU A 25 -7.60 -8.74 -1.24
C LEU A 25 -7.31 -8.26 -2.66
N VAL A 26 -6.03 -8.21 -3.03
CA VAL A 26 -5.59 -7.98 -4.41
C VAL A 26 -5.11 -9.33 -4.96
N VAL A 27 -5.71 -9.76 -6.07
CA VAL A 27 -5.32 -10.97 -6.78
C VAL A 27 -4.53 -10.57 -8.02
N GLY A 28 -3.46 -11.30 -8.34
CA GLY A 28 -2.70 -11.11 -9.56
C GLY A 28 -2.41 -12.43 -10.25
N VAL A 29 -2.40 -12.40 -11.58
CA VAL A 29 -2.10 -13.56 -12.43
C VAL A 29 -0.75 -13.35 -13.09
N HIS A 30 0.10 -14.38 -13.03
CA HIS A 30 1.38 -14.42 -13.73
C HIS A 30 1.29 -15.43 -14.89
N LEU A 31 1.74 -15.02 -16.08
CA LEU A 31 1.86 -15.89 -17.24
C LEU A 31 3.28 -16.47 -17.28
N VAL A 32 3.38 -17.79 -17.32
CA VAL A 32 4.64 -18.52 -17.49
C VAL A 32 4.69 -19.05 -18.92
N LEU A 33 5.63 -18.54 -19.71
CA LEU A 33 5.95 -19.09 -21.03
C LEU A 33 7.25 -19.89 -20.89
N ALA A 34 7.15 -21.19 -21.08
CA ALA A 34 8.26 -22.14 -20.94
C ALA A 34 8.48 -22.90 -22.24
N ASP A 35 9.75 -23.12 -22.58
CA ASP A 35 10.18 -23.94 -23.71
C ASP A 35 11.52 -24.61 -23.36
N ASP A 36 11.57 -25.92 -23.49
CA ASP A 36 12.75 -26.77 -23.30
C ASP A 36 13.67 -26.39 -22.10
N GLY A 37 13.09 -26.27 -20.90
CA GLY A 37 13.81 -25.93 -19.66
C GLY A 37 14.15 -24.43 -19.51
N ALA A 38 13.82 -23.60 -20.49
CA ALA A 38 13.89 -22.15 -20.41
C ALA A 38 12.53 -21.54 -20.05
N VAL A 39 12.56 -20.37 -19.40
CA VAL A 39 11.39 -19.55 -19.08
C VAL A 39 11.62 -18.14 -19.57
N LEU A 40 10.61 -17.57 -20.25
CA LEU A 40 10.68 -16.18 -20.72
C LEU A 40 10.44 -15.21 -19.55
N LEU A 41 11.40 -14.30 -19.35
CA LEU A 41 11.30 -13.19 -18.40
C LEU A 41 11.38 -11.85 -19.13
N GLY A 42 10.61 -10.87 -18.64
CA GLY A 42 10.67 -9.48 -19.08
C GLY A 42 11.45 -8.60 -18.12
N ARG A 43 12.25 -7.66 -18.64
CA ARG A 43 12.89 -6.61 -17.83
C ARG A 43 11.85 -5.52 -17.54
N ARG A 44 11.56 -5.28 -16.27
CA ARG A 44 10.52 -4.32 -15.87
C ARG A 44 10.94 -2.88 -16.14
N ARG A 45 10.13 -2.12 -16.86
CA ARG A 45 10.37 -0.71 -17.22
C ARG A 45 9.11 0.11 -16.97
N ASN A 46 9.25 1.44 -16.94
CA ASN A 46 8.14 2.41 -16.80
C ASN A 46 7.33 2.24 -15.50
N THR A 47 7.99 1.86 -14.41
CA THR A 47 7.38 1.71 -13.08
C THR A 47 8.42 2.02 -12.02
N SER A 48 8.01 2.55 -10.87
CA SER A 48 8.85 2.71 -9.69
C SER A 48 9.00 1.40 -8.91
N TYR A 49 7.94 0.59 -8.84
CA TYR A 49 7.97 -0.70 -8.17
C TYR A 49 8.76 -1.74 -8.96
N ALA A 50 9.74 -2.38 -8.30
CA ALA A 50 10.62 -3.41 -8.88
C ALA A 50 11.26 -2.98 -10.21
N ALA A 51 11.58 -1.68 -10.33
CA ALA A 51 12.10 -1.09 -11.55
C ALA A 51 13.39 -1.81 -11.99
N GLY A 52 13.45 -2.15 -13.27
CA GLY A 52 14.56 -2.88 -13.82
C GLY A 52 14.52 -4.37 -13.53
N LEU A 53 13.89 -4.93 -12.49
CA LEU A 53 14.05 -6.37 -12.21
C LEU A 53 13.50 -7.29 -13.32
N TRP A 54 14.07 -8.50 -13.42
CA TRP A 54 13.52 -9.55 -14.27
C TRP A 54 12.27 -10.13 -13.61
N HIS A 55 11.19 -10.28 -14.37
CA HIS A 55 9.93 -10.80 -13.84
C HIS A 55 9.14 -11.56 -14.90
N LEU A 56 8.21 -12.40 -14.44
CA LEU A 56 7.18 -13.00 -15.29
C LEU A 56 6.18 -11.93 -15.73
N PRO A 57 5.70 -11.97 -16.99
CA PRO A 57 4.57 -11.15 -17.41
C PRO A 57 3.36 -11.38 -16.48
N ALA A 58 2.72 -10.30 -16.03
CA ALA A 58 1.65 -10.38 -15.04
C ALA A 58 0.62 -9.26 -15.19
N VAL A 59 -0.59 -9.50 -14.70
CA VAL A 59 -1.68 -8.54 -14.56
C VAL A 59 -2.32 -8.68 -13.17
N HIS A 60 -2.74 -7.57 -12.58
CA HIS A 60 -3.57 -7.54 -11.37
C HIS A 60 -5.03 -7.33 -11.76
#